data_AF-A0A1G2LP06-F1
#
_entry.id   AF-A0A1G2LP06-F1
#
_cell.length_a   1.000
_cell.length_b   1.000
_cell.length_c   1.000
_cell.angle_alpha   90.00
_cell.angle_beta   90.00
_cell.angle_gamma   90.00
#
_symmetry.space_group_name_H-M   'P 1'
#
loop_
_entity.id
_entity.type
_entity.pdbx_description
1 polymer ?
#
loop_
_entity_poly.entity_id
_entity_poly.type
_entity_poly.pdbx_seq_one_letter_code
_entity_poly.pdbx_strand_id
1 'polypeptide(L)'
;MDLRYIKNKIEPFWTLIAAPIIQELIFRYVPYRMFYTNTERYWITGIISSILFTAIHWYFKIWFIIYTFIWGLILWWIMARYGLLTVIVIHASVNLIHLVIGFPKGFIKIKYENL
;
A
#
# COMPACT_ATOMS: atom_id res chain seq x y z
N MET A 1 2.72 3.51 32.62
CA MET A 1 2.72 2.70 31.38
C MET A 1 3.53 3.47 30.34
N ASP A 2 4.65 2.92 29.84
CA ASP A 2 5.56 3.63 28.93
C ASP A 2 4.95 3.74 27.52
N LEU A 3 4.78 4.97 27.03
CA LEU A 3 4.24 5.26 25.70
C LEU A 3 5.08 4.65 24.56
N ARG A 4 6.40 4.49 24.78
CA ARG A 4 7.31 3.86 23.81
C ARG A 4 7.05 2.37 23.67
N TYR A 5 6.72 1.69 24.77
CA TYR A 5 6.36 0.27 24.75
C TYR A 5 5.09 0.02 23.93
N ILE A 6 4.10 0.89 24.08
CA ILE A 6 2.85 0.83 23.31
C ILE A 6 3.13 1.08 21.82
N LYS A 7 3.90 2.14 21.51
CA LYS A 7 4.26 2.50 20.13
C LYS A 7 5.01 1.37 19.41
N ASN A 8 5.97 0.73 20.08
CA ASN A 8 6.77 -0.36 19.52
C ASN A 8 5.95 -1.63 19.20
N LYS A 9 4.77 -1.81 19.80
CA LYS A 9 3.84 -2.90 19.47
C LYS A 9 2.78 -2.50 18.45
N ILE A 10 2.27 -1.26 18.52
CA ILE A 10 1.22 -0.78 17.64
C ILE A 10 1.73 -0.51 16.22
N GLU A 11 2.93 0.07 16.07
CA GLU A 11 3.47 0.41 14.73
C GLU A 11 3.66 -0.82 13.83
N PRO A 12 4.24 -1.95 14.31
CA PRO A 12 4.34 -3.16 13.51
C PRO A 12 2.97 -3.78 13.20
N PHE A 13 2.06 -3.85 14.18
CA PHE A 13 0.72 -4.39 13.94
C PHE A 13 -0.06 -3.57 12.90
N TRP A 14 0.00 -2.25 13.01
CA TRP A 14 -0.65 -1.36 12.05
C TRP A 14 -0.07 -1.52 10.65
N THR A 15 1.27 -1.46 10.53
CA THR A 15 1.98 -1.55 9.24
C THR A 15 1.80 -2.91 8.55
N LEU A 16 1.75 -4.00 9.32
CA LEU A 16 1.74 -5.36 8.78
C LEU A 16 0.35 -5.96 8.62
N ILE A 17 -0.64 -5.51 9.39
CA ILE A 17 -1.97 -6.12 9.42
C ILE A 17 -3.05 -5.12 9.06
N ALA A 18 -3.25 -4.11 9.90
CA ALA A 18 -4.42 -3.24 9.75
C ALA A 18 -4.35 -2.36 8.49
N ALA A 19 -3.20 -1.75 8.20
CA ALA A 19 -3.02 -0.91 7.02
C ALA A 19 -3.18 -1.69 5.71
N PRO A 20 -2.52 -2.85 5.49
CA PRO A 20 -2.76 -3.67 4.28
C PRO A 20 -4.22 -4.05 4.08
N ILE A 21 -4.93 -4.46 5.13
CA ILE A 21 -6.35 -4.82 5.04
C ILE A 21 -7.18 -3.63 4.55
N ILE A 22 -7.03 -2.47 5.20
CA ILE A 22 -7.81 -1.26 4.88
C ILE A 22 -7.45 -0.77 3.47
N GLN A 23 -6.16 -0.74 3.13
CA GLN A 23 -5.69 -0.29 1.83
C GLN A 23 -6.19 -1.20 0.71
N GLU A 24 -6.12 -2.53 0.84
CA GLU A 24 -6.61 -3.42 -0.19
C GLU A 24 -8.14 -3.41 -0.30
N LEU A 25 -8.87 -3.20 0.81
CA LEU A 25 -10.32 -2.99 0.75
C LEU A 25 -10.68 -1.75 -0.07
N ILE A 26 -10.04 -0.62 0.21
CA ILE A 26 -10.34 0.67 -0.44
C ILE A 26 -9.85 0.70 -1.87
N PHE A 27 -8.60 0.30 -2.11
CA PHE A 27 -7.95 0.47 -3.41
C PHE A 27 -8.12 -0.75 -4.32
N ARG A 28 -8.47 -1.94 -3.82
CA ARG A 28 -8.73 -3.11 -4.70
C ARG A 28 -10.17 -3.54 -4.67
N TYR A 29 -10.69 -3.92 -3.51
CA TYR A 29 -12.00 -4.56 -3.43
C TYR A 29 -13.11 -3.64 -3.90
N VAL A 30 -13.13 -2.38 -3.44
CA VAL A 30 -14.11 -1.39 -3.86
C VAL A 30 -14.03 -1.14 -5.38
N PRO A 31 -12.86 -0.83 -5.98
CA PRO A 31 -12.74 -0.69 -7.43
C PRO A 31 -13.14 -1.93 -8.22
N TYR A 32 -12.76 -3.12 -7.73
CA TYR A 32 -13.09 -4.40 -8.32
C TYR A 32 -14.61 -4.61 -8.37
N ARG A 33 -15.29 -4.45 -7.24
CA ARG A 33 -16.74 -4.72 -7.09
C ARG A 33 -17.64 -3.64 -7.68
N MET A 34 -17.21 -2.38 -7.67
CA MET A 34 -18.07 -1.28 -8.13
C MET A 34 -17.87 -0.96 -9.60
N PHE A 35 -16.67 -1.16 -10.14
CA PHE A 35 -16.35 -0.76 -11.51
C PHE A 35 -16.00 -1.96 -12.38
N TYR A 36 -15.04 -2.80 -11.99
CA TYR A 36 -14.60 -3.87 -12.87
C TYR A 36 -15.69 -4.92 -13.12
N THR A 37 -16.38 -5.42 -12.10
CA THR A 37 -17.46 -6.41 -12.30
C THR A 37 -18.65 -5.89 -13.09
N ASN A 38 -18.83 -4.57 -13.16
CA ASN A 38 -19.96 -3.94 -13.87
C ASN A 38 -19.59 -3.48 -15.29
N THR A 39 -18.32 -3.17 -15.55
CA THR A 39 -17.87 -2.55 -16.81
C THR A 39 -16.86 -3.38 -17.58
N GLU A 40 -16.27 -4.40 -16.94
CA GLU A 40 -15.18 -5.23 -17.46
C GLU A 40 -13.92 -4.46 -17.89
N ARG A 41 -13.81 -3.18 -17.51
CA ARG A 41 -12.69 -2.29 -17.86
C ARG A 41 -11.45 -2.53 -16.99
N TYR A 42 -10.88 -3.73 -17.09
CA TYR A 42 -9.75 -4.21 -16.28
C TYR A 42 -8.61 -3.18 -16.17
N TRP A 43 -8.10 -2.69 -17.30
CA TRP A 43 -6.95 -1.78 -17.32
C TRP A 43 -7.26 -0.42 -16.72
N ILE A 44 -8.40 0.17 -17.08
CA ILE A 44 -8.79 1.51 -16.61
C ILE A 44 -9.00 1.48 -15.10
N THR A 45 -9.75 0.51 -14.58
CA THR A 45 -9.98 0.35 -13.14
C THR A 45 -8.66 0.15 -12.39
N GLY A 46 -7.79 -0.73 -12.90
CA GLY A 46 -6.50 -1.02 -12.27
C GLY A 46 -5.55 0.17 -12.25
N ILE A 47 -5.43 0.90 -13.36
CA ILE A 47 -4.56 2.08 -13.46
C ILE A 47 -5.05 3.19 -12.53
N ILE A 48 -6.35 3.52 -12.55
CA ILE A 48 -6.92 4.57 -11.69
C ILE A 48 -6.75 4.21 -10.21
N SER A 49 -7.09 2.98 -9.83
CA SER A 49 -6.88 2.45 -8.48
C SER A 49 -5.41 2.59 -8.05
N SER A 50 -4.47 2.26 -8.92
CA SER A 50 -3.03 2.32 -8.64
C SER A 50 -2.52 3.75 -8.53
N ILE A 51 -3.06 4.69 -9.31
CA ILE A 51 -2.77 6.12 -9.17
C ILE A 51 -3.23 6.63 -7.80
N LEU A 52 -4.46 6.30 -7.38
CA LEU A 52 -4.99 6.71 -6.08
C LEU A 52 -4.21 6.10 -4.91
N PHE A 53 -3.84 4.82 -5.02
CA PHE A 53 -2.97 4.15 -4.04
C PHE A 53 -1.59 4.80 -3.96
N THR A 54 -1.02 5.21 -5.10
CA THR A 54 0.27 5.92 -5.14
C THR A 54 0.16 7.32 -4.53
N ALA A 55 -0.96 8.01 -4.76
CA ALA A 55 -1.17 9.38 -4.29
C ALA A 55 -1.10 9.49 -2.77
N ILE A 56 -1.56 8.50 -2.01
CA ILE A 56 -1.44 8.52 -0.54
C ILE A 56 0.01 8.37 -0.04
N HIS A 57 0.98 8.09 -0.92
CA HIS A 57 2.41 7.97 -0.62
C HIS A 57 3.23 9.18 -1.09
N TRP A 58 2.58 10.30 -1.43
CA TRP A 58 3.23 11.49 -2.00
C TRP A 58 4.33 12.13 -1.11
N TYR A 59 4.31 11.87 0.19
CA TYR A 59 5.28 12.40 1.15
C TYR A 59 6.63 11.67 1.14
N PHE A 60 6.74 10.55 0.41
CA PHE A 60 8.00 9.85 0.17
C PHE A 60 8.75 10.39 -1.05
N LYS A 61 10.00 9.95 -1.25
CA LYS A 61 10.77 10.29 -2.44
C LYS A 61 10.18 9.71 -3.73
N ILE A 62 10.53 10.33 -4.86
CA ILE A 62 10.03 9.96 -6.20
C ILE A 62 10.19 8.46 -6.53
N TRP A 63 11.31 7.85 -6.14
CA TRP A 63 11.53 6.41 -6.33
C TRP A 63 10.49 5.56 -5.61
N PHE A 64 10.06 5.96 -4.41
CA PHE A 64 9.02 5.26 -3.68
C PHE A 64 7.65 5.46 -4.33
N ILE A 65 7.36 6.64 -4.86
CA ILE A 65 6.13 6.90 -5.63
C ILE A 65 6.05 5.95 -6.83
N ILE A 66 7.11 5.87 -7.64
CA ILE A 66 7.19 4.95 -8.80
C ILE A 66 7.03 3.50 -8.33
N TYR A 67 7.74 3.12 -7.26
CA TYR A 67 7.65 1.79 -6.66
C TYR A 67 6.21 1.44 -6.25
N THR A 68 5.51 2.34 -5.53
CA THR A 68 4.12 2.11 -5.09
C THR A 68 3.15 2.05 -6.24
N PHE A 69 3.40 2.76 -7.34
CA PHE A 69 2.58 2.67 -8.55
C PHE A 69 2.70 1.30 -9.22
N ILE A 70 3.93 0.82 -9.40
CA ILE A 70 4.19 -0.51 -9.99
C ILE A 70 3.58 -1.60 -9.10
N TRP A 71 3.79 -1.54 -7.79
CA TRP A 71 3.13 -2.45 -6.86
C TRP A 71 1.61 -2.32 -6.89
N GLY A 72 1.10 -1.11 -7.09
CA GLY A 72 -0.31 -0.86 -7.31
C GLY A 72 -0.89 -1.74 -8.42
N LEU A 73 -0.22 -1.75 -9.58
CA LEU A 73 -0.63 -2.54 -10.74
C LEU A 73 -0.50 -4.05 -10.49
N ILE A 74 0.57 -4.48 -9.81
CA ILE A 74 0.79 -5.89 -9.47
C ILE A 74 -0.30 -6.40 -8.51
N LEU A 75 -0.60 -5.64 -7.45
CA LEU A 75 -1.64 -5.98 -6.49
C LEU A 75 -3.04 -5.96 -7.14
N TRP A 76 -3.29 -5.07 -8.10
CA TRP A 76 -4.51 -5.11 -8.91
C TRP A 76 -4.63 -6.41 -9.69
N TRP A 77 -3.57 -6.82 -10.39
CA TRP A 77 -3.54 -8.08 -11.13
C TRP A 77 -3.78 -9.29 -10.20
N ILE A 78 -3.15 -9.29 -9.02
CA ILE A 78 -3.36 -10.33 -8.00
C ILE A 78 -4.81 -10.36 -7.52
N MET A 79 -5.38 -9.21 -7.17
CA MET A 79 -6.78 -9.12 -6.73
C MET A 79 -7.71 -9.71 -7.79
N ALA A 80 -7.53 -9.29 -9.04
CA ALA A 80 -8.43 -9.68 -10.12
C ALA A 80 -8.37 -11.19 -10.43
N ARG A 81 -7.22 -11.83 -10.19
CA ARG A 81 -6.98 -13.25 -10.50
C ARG A 81 -7.16 -14.19 -9.31
N TYR A 82 -6.83 -13.75 -8.10
CA TYR A 82 -6.73 -14.61 -6.92
C TYR A 82 -7.55 -14.11 -5.71
N GLY A 83 -8.20 -12.94 -5.83
CA GLY A 83 -9.12 -12.40 -4.82
C GLY A 83 -8.45 -11.67 -3.65
N LEU A 84 -9.33 -11.17 -2.77
CA LEU A 84 -8.98 -10.21 -1.71
C LEU A 84 -8.01 -10.77 -0.67
N LEU A 85 -8.23 -12.01 -0.22
CA LEU A 85 -7.37 -12.59 0.81
C LEU A 85 -5.92 -12.72 0.31
N THR A 86 -5.73 -13.16 -0.93
CA THR A 86 -4.42 -13.33 -1.55
C THR A 86 -3.67 -12.00 -1.66
N VAL A 87 -4.36 -10.94 -2.11
CA VAL A 87 -3.70 -9.62 -2.24
C VAL A 87 -3.35 -9.02 -0.88
N ILE A 88 -4.17 -9.22 0.15
CA ILE A 88 -3.87 -8.78 1.53
C ILE A 88 -2.60 -9.48 2.05
N VAL A 89 -2.51 -10.80 1.89
CA VAL A 89 -1.34 -11.58 2.36
C VAL A 89 -0.07 -11.13 1.63
N ILE A 90 -0.14 -10.91 0.32
CA ILE A 90 1.01 -10.45 -0.46
C ILE A 90 1.42 -9.04 -0.04
N HIS A 91 0.49 -8.10 0.13
CA HIS A 91 0.82 -6.74 0.58
C HIS A 91 1.42 -6.74 1.99
N ALA A 92 0.83 -7.47 2.93
CA ALA A 92 1.39 -7.62 4.28
C ALA A 92 2.83 -8.20 4.24
N SER A 93 3.08 -9.16 3.35
CA SER A 93 4.41 -9.76 3.16
C SER A 93 5.43 -8.75 2.61
N VAL A 94 5.03 -7.90 1.66
CA VAL A 94 5.88 -6.81 1.14
C VAL A 94 6.22 -5.81 2.25
N ASN A 95 5.24 -5.45 3.08
CA ASN A 95 5.48 -4.56 4.22
C ASN A 95 6.42 -5.20 5.26
N LEU A 96 6.31 -6.51 5.48
CA LEU A 96 7.24 -7.25 6.35
C LEU A 96 8.67 -7.20 5.79
N ILE A 97 8.84 -7.45 4.50
CA ILE A 97 10.16 -7.39 3.83
C ILE A 97 10.78 -6.00 4.01
N HIS A 98 9.99 -4.93 3.81
CA HIS A 98 10.47 -3.56 4.05
C HIS A 98 10.87 -3.29 5.49
N LEU A 99 10.09 -3.81 6.46
CA LEU A 99 10.38 -3.63 7.87
C LEU A 99 11.66 -4.37 8.29
N VAL A 100 11.91 -5.56 7.74
CA VAL A 100 13.08 -6.40 8.06
C VAL A 100 14.34 -5.93 7.36
N ILE A 101 14.29 -5.67 6.06
CA ILE A 101 15.45 -5.25 5.26
C ILE A 101 15.79 -3.78 5.54
N GLY A 102 14.81 -3.01 5.99
CA GLY A 102 14.91 -1.57 6.10
C GLY A 102 14.88 -0.91 4.74
N PHE A 103 14.45 0.34 4.73
CA PHE A 103 14.55 1.19 3.55
C PHE A 103 15.96 1.79 3.49
N PRO A 104 16.67 1.74 2.33
CA PRO A 104 17.96 2.43 2.15
C PRO A 104 17.88 3.86 2.67
N LYS A 105 18.88 4.33 3.44
CA LYS A 105 18.82 5.65 4.11
C LYS A 105 18.39 6.77 3.15
N GLY A 106 17.19 7.33 3.39
CA GLY A 106 16.67 8.49 2.66
C GLY A 106 15.28 8.34 2.02
N PHE A 107 14.32 7.61 2.58
CA PHE A 107 12.99 7.42 1.95
C PHE A 107 12.02 8.57 2.24
N ILE A 108 12.17 9.19 3.39
CA ILE A 108 11.30 10.28 3.83
C ILE A 108 11.84 11.59 3.25
N LYS A 109 10.96 12.39 2.65
CA LYS A 109 11.27 13.77 2.29
C LYS A 109 11.25 14.60 3.57
N ILE A 110 12.30 14.50 4.39
CA ILE A 110 12.44 15.39 5.54
C ILE A 110 12.79 16.76 4.99
N LYS A 111 11.82 17.68 4.99
CA LYS A 111 12.05 19.12 4.80
C LYS A 111 12.06 19.76 6.19
N TYR A 112 13.13 19.53 6.97
CA TYR A 112 13.48 20.43 8.07
C TYR A 112 14.55 21.39 7.54
N GLU A 113 14.11 22.28 6.66
CA GLU A 113 14.80 23.54 6.41
C GLU A 113 13.78 24.60 6.81
N ASN A 114 14.01 25.24 7.96
CA ASN A 114 13.27 26.36 8.56
C ASN A 114 12.14 26.01 9.55
N LEU A 115 12.52 25.52 10.74
CA LEU A 115 11.92 25.91 12.02
C LEU A 115 13.06 26.12 13.03
#